data_AF-A0A8J7XN29-F1
#
_entry.id   AF-A0A8J7XN29-F1
#
_cell.length_a   1.000
_cell.length_b   1.000
_cell.length_c   1.000
_cell.angle_alpha   90.00
_cell.angle_beta   90.00
_cell.angle_gamma   90.00
#
_symmetry.space_group_name_H-M   'P 1'
#
loop_
_entity.id
_entity.type
_entity.pdbx_description
1 polymer ?
#
loop_
_entity_poly.entity_id
_entity_poly.type
_entity_poly.pdbx_seq_one_letter_code
_entity_poly.pdbx_strand_id
1 'polypeptide(L)'
;MRFADRIIPTYPGRITPQEIYFDEKGELNPDPYPHGWDEIDWEVYKLMKDPSISFTEATKRSRKEGSKLSRDTIKKHFQKILKDCKVQMNFFPNGYGGYEKIFFTFRTKYELGLYDSLRKLDRTSFLWKTRDLITLILFVEQYCTTVRHFKELEENGLIQSLKVSIPNRHCTPFERDVY
;
A
#
# COMPACT_ATOMS: atom_id res chain seq x y z
N MET A 1 -5.68 0.97 13.18
CA MET A 1 -5.63 0.37 11.82
C MET A 1 -5.56 -1.14 11.99
N ARG A 2 -6.39 -1.92 11.27
CA ARG A 2 -6.41 -3.40 11.39
C ARG A 2 -5.73 -4.09 10.22
N PHE A 3 -5.78 -3.50 9.03
CA PHE A 3 -5.12 -3.99 7.83
C PHE A 3 -4.67 -2.79 6.97
N ALA A 4 -3.55 -2.93 6.30
CA ALA A 4 -3.03 -1.99 5.33
C ALA A 4 -2.20 -2.72 4.31
N ASP A 5 -2.58 -2.71 3.04
CA ASP A 5 -1.80 -3.38 2.01
C ASP A 5 -1.69 -2.54 0.74
N ARG A 6 -0.55 -2.75 0.07
CA ARG A 6 -0.33 -2.32 -1.30
C ARG A 6 -0.56 -3.54 -2.18
N ILE A 7 -1.70 -3.54 -2.85
CA ILE A 7 -2.13 -4.66 -3.68
C ILE A 7 -1.21 -4.74 -4.90
N ILE A 8 -0.55 -5.89 -5.03
CA ILE A 8 0.36 -6.16 -6.14
C ILE A 8 -0.50 -6.49 -7.37
N PRO A 9 -0.38 -5.72 -8.46
CA PRO A 9 -1.14 -5.96 -9.69
C PRO A 9 -0.65 -7.22 -10.41
N THR A 10 -1.50 -7.82 -11.23
CA THR A 10 -1.09 -8.74 -12.29
C THR A 10 -0.73 -7.94 -13.53
N TYR A 11 0.41 -8.25 -14.17
CA TYR A 11 0.79 -7.63 -15.45
C TYR A 11 0.87 -8.67 -16.58
N PRO A 12 0.19 -8.45 -17.73
CA PRO A 12 -0.76 -7.36 -17.97
C PRO A 12 -1.99 -7.48 -17.07
N GLY A 13 -2.64 -6.36 -16.76
CA GLY A 13 -3.90 -6.35 -16.03
C GLY A 13 -4.99 -7.09 -16.80
N ARG A 14 -5.91 -7.71 -16.06
CA ARG A 14 -7.05 -8.44 -16.62
C ARG A 14 -8.32 -7.59 -16.67
N ILE A 15 -8.38 -6.54 -15.86
CA ILE A 15 -9.52 -5.64 -15.77
C ILE A 15 -9.05 -4.18 -15.62
N THR A 16 -9.94 -3.26 -15.93
CA THR A 16 -9.84 -1.82 -15.67
C THR A 16 -10.56 -1.44 -14.37
N PRO A 17 -10.34 -0.23 -13.82
CA PRO A 17 -11.06 0.23 -12.63
C PRO A 17 -12.59 0.22 -12.75
N GLN A 18 -13.12 0.36 -13.98
CA GLN A 18 -14.57 0.35 -14.26
C GLN A 18 -15.14 -1.07 -14.36
N GLU A 19 -14.29 -2.08 -14.38
CA GLU A 19 -14.66 -3.50 -14.43
C GLU A 19 -14.49 -4.18 -13.07
N ILE A 20 -14.16 -3.42 -12.02
CA ILE A 20 -14.05 -3.94 -10.65
C ILE A 20 -15.40 -4.48 -10.22
N TYR A 21 -15.47 -5.78 -9.94
CA TYR A 21 -16.67 -6.43 -9.43
C TYR A 21 -16.28 -7.50 -8.43
N PHE A 22 -17.10 -7.65 -7.39
CA PHE A 22 -16.88 -8.59 -6.31
C PHE A 22 -18.19 -8.93 -5.58
N ASP A 23 -18.38 -10.20 -5.28
CA ASP A 23 -19.53 -10.74 -4.55
C ASP A 23 -19.11 -11.78 -3.49
N GLU A 24 -17.82 -12.14 -3.46
CA GLU A 24 -17.25 -13.02 -2.45
C GLU A 24 -17.18 -12.31 -1.08
N LYS A 25 -17.91 -12.87 -0.12
CA LYS A 25 -17.93 -12.39 1.26
C LYS A 25 -16.70 -12.87 2.01
N GLY A 26 -16.25 -12.05 2.94
CA GLY A 26 -15.18 -12.40 3.87
C GLY A 26 -14.48 -11.17 4.41
N GLU A 27 -13.69 -11.39 5.46
CA GLU A 27 -12.89 -10.35 6.08
C GLU A 27 -11.41 -10.52 5.75
N LEU A 28 -10.74 -9.39 5.53
CA LEU A 28 -9.28 -9.33 5.44
C LEU A 28 -8.65 -9.70 6.77
N ASN A 29 -7.63 -10.55 6.71
CA ASN A 29 -6.83 -10.90 7.86
C ASN A 29 -6.14 -9.65 8.42
N PRO A 30 -6.21 -9.40 9.74
CA PRO A 30 -5.50 -8.28 10.35
C PRO A 30 -3.99 -8.40 10.13
N ASP A 31 -3.33 -7.25 10.00
CA ASP A 31 -1.88 -7.22 9.95
C ASP A 31 -1.29 -7.66 11.30
N PRO A 32 -0.25 -8.50 11.30
CA PRO A 32 0.45 -8.85 12.52
C PRO A 32 1.05 -7.58 13.11
N TYR A 33 0.90 -7.41 14.42
CA TYR A 33 1.61 -6.35 15.12
C TYR A 33 3.07 -6.76 15.29
N PRO A 34 4.05 -5.91 14.94
CA PRO A 34 5.47 -6.22 15.14
C PRO A 34 5.74 -6.32 16.65
N HIS A 35 5.93 -7.53 17.15
CA HIS A 35 6.27 -7.79 18.56
C HIS A 35 7.71 -8.27 18.68
N GLY A 36 8.35 -7.87 19.79
CA GLY A 36 9.67 -8.40 20.17
C GLY A 36 10.84 -7.88 19.35
N TRP A 37 10.74 -6.68 18.78
CA TRP A 37 11.88 -5.98 18.20
C TRP A 37 12.81 -5.45 19.30
N ASP A 38 14.08 -5.80 19.22
CA ASP A 38 15.12 -5.25 20.09
C ASP A 38 15.76 -3.98 19.47
N GLU A 39 16.72 -3.38 20.17
CA GLU A 39 17.40 -2.16 19.71
C GLU A 39 18.13 -2.37 18.36
N ILE A 40 18.66 -3.58 18.12
CA ILE A 40 19.35 -3.91 16.87
C ILE A 40 18.33 -4.02 15.73
N ASP A 41 17.16 -4.61 15.97
CA ASP A 41 16.08 -4.64 14.98
C ASP A 41 15.69 -3.22 14.54
N TRP A 42 15.51 -2.31 15.51
CA TRP A 42 15.17 -0.91 15.20
C TRP A 42 16.28 -0.19 14.43
N GLU A 43 17.54 -0.45 14.77
CA GLU A 43 18.67 0.11 14.04
C GLU A 43 18.72 -0.42 12.59
N VAL A 44 18.62 -1.74 12.42
CA VAL A 44 18.59 -2.38 11.10
C VAL A 44 17.41 -1.88 10.28
N TYR A 45 16.24 -1.70 10.88
CA TYR A 45 15.08 -1.11 10.21
C TYR A 45 15.37 0.31 9.70
N LYS A 46 16.02 1.15 10.51
CA LYS A 46 16.39 2.52 10.08
C LYS A 46 17.41 2.50 8.94
N LEU A 47 18.43 1.65 9.05
CA LEU A 47 19.47 1.49 8.03
C LEU A 47 18.89 1.01 6.70
N MET A 48 17.99 0.02 6.76
CA MET A 48 17.40 -0.69 5.61
C MET A 48 15.96 -0.26 5.32
N LYS A 49 15.55 0.95 5.74
CA LYS A 49 14.20 1.48 5.49
C LYS A 49 13.91 1.56 3.98
N ASP A 50 14.95 1.84 3.19
CA ASP A 50 14.94 1.68 1.75
C ASP A 50 15.43 0.26 1.40
N PRO A 51 14.55 -0.66 1.00
CA PRO A 51 14.93 -2.05 0.72
C PRO A 51 15.74 -2.20 -0.57
N SER A 52 15.92 -1.12 -1.37
CA SER A 52 16.76 -1.15 -2.57
C SER A 52 18.25 -1.12 -2.28
N ILE A 53 18.65 -0.70 -1.07
CA ILE A 53 20.07 -0.65 -0.70
C ILE A 53 20.63 -2.06 -0.44
N SER A 54 21.90 -2.26 -0.80
CA SER A 54 22.59 -3.52 -0.50
C SER A 54 22.98 -3.62 0.97
N PHE A 55 23.11 -4.85 1.48
CA PHE A 55 23.65 -5.09 2.84
C PHE A 55 25.07 -4.53 3.03
N THR A 56 25.87 -4.44 1.96
CA THR A 56 27.18 -3.79 2.00
C THR A 56 27.06 -2.30 2.30
N GLU A 57 26.11 -1.63 1.66
CA GLU A 57 25.84 -0.20 1.87
C GLU A 57 25.32 0.05 3.28
N ALA A 58 24.38 -0.77 3.76
CA ALA A 58 23.89 -0.69 5.14
C ALA A 58 25.01 -0.88 6.18
N THR A 59 25.94 -1.81 5.93
CA THR A 59 27.12 -2.02 6.80
C THR A 59 28.01 -0.77 6.85
N LYS A 60 28.23 -0.10 5.71
CA LYS A 60 29.00 1.16 5.66
C LYS A 60 28.31 2.26 6.47
N ARG A 61 26.99 2.38 6.36
CA ARG A 61 26.20 3.36 7.13
C ARG A 61 26.26 3.10 8.64
N SER A 62 26.04 1.85 9.08
CA SER A 62 26.14 1.48 10.49
C SER A 62 27.51 1.80 11.10
N ARG A 63 28.60 1.62 10.34
CA ARG A 63 29.96 2.01 10.78
C ARG A 63 30.11 3.52 10.94
N LYS A 64 29.55 4.30 10.00
CA LYS A 64 29.59 5.78 10.04
C LYS A 64 28.78 6.33 11.23
N GLU A 65 27.70 5.66 11.59
CA GLU A 65 26.80 6.03 12.69
C GLU A 65 27.28 5.53 14.06
N GLY A 66 28.36 4.73 14.12
CA GLY A 66 29.02 4.31 15.35
C GLY A 66 28.61 2.94 15.88
N SER A 67 27.52 2.36 15.38
CA SER A 67 27.00 1.06 15.81
C SER A 67 27.80 -0.14 15.32
N LYS A 68 28.52 0.00 14.19
CA LYS A 68 29.47 -0.99 13.66
C LYS A 68 28.88 -2.40 13.48
N LEU A 69 27.59 -2.51 13.14
CA LEU A 69 26.95 -3.81 12.91
C LEU A 69 27.62 -4.56 11.75
N SER A 70 27.71 -5.89 11.90
CA SER A 70 28.22 -6.76 10.84
C SER A 70 27.15 -6.99 9.75
N ARG A 71 27.60 -7.35 8.54
CA ARG A 71 26.69 -7.70 7.43
C ARG A 71 25.75 -8.85 7.80
N ASP A 72 26.24 -9.84 8.51
CA ASP A 72 25.46 -11.02 8.91
C ASP A 72 24.41 -10.66 9.97
N THR A 73 24.77 -9.79 10.91
CA THR A 73 23.82 -9.21 11.88
C THR A 73 22.70 -8.48 11.15
N ILE A 74 23.04 -7.55 10.25
CA ILE A 74 22.06 -6.79 9.47
C ILE A 74 21.13 -7.74 8.69
N LYS A 75 21.70 -8.73 7.99
CA LYS A 75 20.90 -9.69 7.20
C LYS A 75 19.94 -10.49 8.08
N LYS A 76 20.40 -11.01 9.22
CA LYS A 76 19.58 -11.80 10.16
C LYS A 76 18.39 -11.00 10.68
N HIS A 77 18.66 -9.80 11.19
CA HIS A 77 17.61 -8.93 11.74
C HIS A 77 16.67 -8.41 10.64
N PHE A 78 17.20 -8.09 9.45
CA PHE A 78 16.35 -7.67 8.33
C PHE A 78 15.38 -8.77 7.87
N GLN A 79 15.80 -10.05 7.89
CA GLN A 79 14.89 -11.17 7.60
C GLN A 79 13.77 -11.32 8.62
N LYS A 80 14.00 -10.97 9.89
CA LYS A 80 12.95 -10.91 10.91
C LYS A 80 11.99 -9.75 10.61
N ILE A 81 12.54 -8.56 10.38
CA ILE A 81 11.78 -7.35 10.05
C ILE A 81 10.86 -7.55 8.82
N LEU A 82 11.35 -8.23 7.78
CA LEU A 82 10.56 -8.52 6.57
C LEU A 82 9.33 -9.41 6.83
N LYS A 83 9.28 -10.15 7.93
CA LYS A 83 8.08 -10.93 8.32
C LYS A 83 7.01 -10.05 8.96
N ASP A 84 7.43 -8.96 9.60
CA ASP A 84 6.56 -8.07 10.36
C ASP A 84 6.19 -6.80 9.57
N CYS A 85 6.92 -6.50 8.48
CA CYS A 85 6.76 -5.31 7.66
C CYS A 85 6.31 -5.63 6.24
N LYS A 86 5.56 -4.70 5.64
CA LYS A 86 5.20 -4.76 4.21
C LYS A 86 6.12 -3.88 3.39
N VAL A 87 6.72 -4.46 2.35
CA VAL A 87 7.53 -3.72 1.39
C VAL A 87 6.63 -3.01 0.38
N GLN A 88 6.70 -1.68 0.37
CA GLN A 88 5.95 -0.84 -0.57
C GLN A 88 6.83 -0.45 -1.77
N MET A 89 6.63 -1.14 -2.88
CA MET A 89 7.13 -0.81 -4.22
C MET A 89 5.96 -0.67 -5.18
N ASN A 90 5.78 0.51 -5.75
CA ASN A 90 4.61 0.75 -6.59
C ASN A 90 4.90 0.41 -8.05
N PHE A 91 3.89 -0.09 -8.75
CA PHE A 91 3.94 -0.40 -10.17
C PHE A 91 2.86 0.38 -10.91
N PHE A 92 3.29 1.18 -11.88
CA PHE A 92 2.46 2.09 -12.67
C PHE A 92 2.95 2.05 -14.12
N PRO A 93 2.31 1.27 -15.01
CA PRO A 93 2.85 1.03 -16.36
C PRO A 93 3.02 2.31 -17.18
N ASN A 94 2.15 3.30 -16.99
CA ASN A 94 2.24 4.61 -17.67
C ASN A 94 3.00 5.67 -16.84
N GLY A 95 3.74 5.24 -15.80
CA GLY A 95 4.36 6.12 -14.82
C GLY A 95 3.34 6.71 -13.84
N TYR A 96 3.84 7.21 -12.70
CA TYR A 96 2.98 7.73 -11.63
C TYR A 96 2.09 8.91 -12.07
N GLY A 97 2.63 9.78 -12.95
CA GLY A 97 1.92 10.94 -13.49
C GLY A 97 0.89 10.62 -14.57
N GLY A 98 0.84 9.37 -15.07
CA GLY A 98 -0.13 8.93 -16.06
C GLY A 98 -1.52 8.61 -15.50
N TYR A 99 -1.73 8.81 -14.20
CA TYR A 99 -2.97 8.43 -13.50
C TYR A 99 -3.47 9.54 -12.59
N GLU A 100 -4.79 9.69 -12.55
CA GLU A 100 -5.48 10.42 -11.50
C GLU A 100 -5.64 9.54 -10.26
N LYS A 101 -5.70 10.17 -9.09
CA LYS A 101 -5.87 9.49 -7.80
C LYS A 101 -7.28 9.73 -7.27
N ILE A 102 -7.97 8.65 -6.94
CA ILE A 102 -9.25 8.72 -6.25
C ILE A 102 -9.12 8.10 -4.87
N PHE A 103 -9.56 8.83 -3.86
CA PHE A 103 -9.65 8.35 -2.49
C PHE A 103 -11.10 7.97 -2.19
N PHE A 104 -11.35 6.68 -2.03
CA PHE A 104 -12.64 6.12 -1.67
C PHE A 104 -12.65 5.73 -0.19
N THR A 105 -13.77 6.00 0.49
CA THR A 105 -14.06 5.38 1.78
C THR A 105 -15.46 4.81 1.78
N PHE A 106 -15.62 3.59 2.26
CA PHE A 106 -16.90 2.88 2.29
C PHE A 106 -16.84 1.71 3.26
N ARG A 107 -17.98 1.04 3.46
CA ARG A 107 -18.10 -0.19 4.25
C ARG A 107 -18.49 -1.33 3.30
N THR A 108 -18.00 -2.53 3.55
CA THR A 108 -18.39 -3.72 2.77
C THR A 108 -18.19 -5.00 3.59
N LYS A 109 -18.99 -6.02 3.28
CA LYS A 109 -18.81 -7.40 3.78
C LYS A 109 -18.05 -8.30 2.80
N TYR A 110 -17.61 -7.73 1.68
CA TYR A 110 -16.99 -8.41 0.55
C TYR A 110 -15.51 -8.05 0.45
N GLU A 111 -14.80 -7.98 1.58
CA GLU A 111 -13.43 -7.46 1.62
C GLU A 111 -12.45 -8.35 0.85
N LEU A 112 -12.62 -9.68 0.91
CA LEU A 112 -11.83 -10.63 0.14
C LEU A 112 -12.06 -10.48 -1.37
N GLY A 113 -13.33 -10.46 -1.80
CA GLY A 113 -13.65 -10.26 -3.21
C GLY A 113 -13.12 -8.92 -3.76
N LEU A 114 -13.24 -7.85 -2.97
CA LEU A 114 -12.65 -6.55 -3.31
C LEU A 114 -11.13 -6.67 -3.48
N TYR A 115 -10.42 -7.27 -2.52
CA TYR A 115 -8.98 -7.45 -2.58
C TYR A 115 -8.54 -8.22 -3.83
N ASP A 116 -9.22 -9.33 -4.13
CA ASP A 116 -8.90 -10.14 -5.30
C ASP A 116 -9.28 -9.47 -6.62
N SER A 117 -10.33 -8.65 -6.65
CA SER A 117 -10.63 -7.82 -7.82
C SER A 117 -9.53 -6.78 -8.05
N LEU A 118 -9.01 -6.13 -7.00
CA LEU A 118 -7.95 -5.12 -7.11
C LEU A 118 -6.63 -5.72 -7.62
N ARG A 119 -6.33 -6.98 -7.32
CA ARG A 119 -5.15 -7.69 -7.85
C ARG A 119 -5.16 -7.87 -9.37
N LYS A 120 -6.35 -7.83 -9.99
CA LYS A 120 -6.53 -8.01 -11.43
C LYS A 120 -6.23 -6.74 -12.22
N LEU A 121 -6.05 -5.60 -11.56
CA LEU A 121 -5.61 -4.36 -12.20
C LEU A 121 -4.15 -4.50 -12.66
N ASP A 122 -3.75 -3.70 -13.63
CA ASP A 122 -2.37 -3.57 -14.15
C ASP A 122 -1.51 -2.58 -13.34
N ARG A 123 -2.06 -1.96 -12.30
CA ARG A 123 -1.43 -0.90 -11.52
C ARG A 123 -1.68 -1.07 -10.02
N THR A 124 -0.75 -0.53 -9.22
CA THR A 124 -0.85 -0.59 -7.76
C THR A 124 -2.10 0.12 -7.24
N SER A 125 -2.76 -0.51 -6.28
CA SER A 125 -3.83 0.08 -5.47
C SER A 125 -3.46 -0.02 -3.98
N PHE A 126 -3.95 0.92 -3.17
CA PHE A 126 -3.72 0.88 -1.73
C PHE A 126 -5.03 0.69 -0.98
N LEU A 127 -5.05 -0.27 -0.07
CA LEU A 127 -6.24 -0.65 0.69
C LEU A 127 -5.92 -0.66 2.18
N TRP A 128 -6.72 0.06 2.97
CA TRP A 128 -6.64 0.08 4.42
C TRP A 128 -8.00 -0.27 5.02
N LYS A 129 -7.97 -0.95 6.17
CA LYS A 129 -9.14 -1.22 7.01
C LYS A 129 -8.94 -0.64 8.39
N THR A 130 -9.89 0.18 8.83
CA THR A 130 -9.98 0.65 10.22
C THR A 130 -11.38 0.36 10.74
N ARG A 131 -11.46 -0.61 11.67
CA ARG A 131 -12.73 -1.21 12.13
C ARG A 131 -13.46 -1.83 10.94
N ASP A 132 -14.59 -1.24 10.53
CA ASP A 132 -15.47 -1.64 9.44
C ASP A 132 -15.36 -0.70 8.23
N LEU A 133 -14.53 0.34 8.32
CA LEU A 133 -14.29 1.29 7.25
C LEU A 133 -13.11 0.83 6.39
N ILE A 134 -13.38 0.70 5.09
CA ILE A 134 -12.37 0.57 4.05
C ILE A 134 -11.99 1.96 3.55
N THR A 135 -10.69 2.17 3.41
CA THR A 135 -10.09 3.29 2.69
C THR A 135 -9.33 2.71 1.50
N LEU A 136 -9.64 3.19 0.30
CA LEU A 136 -9.05 2.71 -0.95
C LEU A 136 -8.51 3.90 -1.73
N ILE A 137 -7.24 3.82 -2.15
CA ILE A 137 -6.69 4.70 -3.19
C ILE A 137 -6.58 3.92 -4.48
N LEU A 138 -7.30 4.40 -5.49
CA LEU A 138 -7.23 3.91 -6.86
C LEU A 138 -6.51 4.92 -7.75
N PHE A 139 -5.75 4.38 -8.71
CA PHE A 139 -5.10 5.12 -9.78
C PHE A 139 -5.86 4.85 -11.06
N VAL A 140 -6.37 5.88 -11.72
CA VAL A 140 -7.33 5.72 -12.81
C VAL A 140 -6.99 6.64 -13.97
N GLU A 141 -7.42 6.24 -15.17
CA GLU A 141 -7.36 7.09 -16.38
C GLU A 141 -8.67 7.84 -16.61
N GLN A 142 -9.79 7.29 -16.14
CA GLN A 142 -11.13 7.86 -16.33
C GLN A 142 -11.81 8.08 -14.98
N TYR A 143 -11.66 9.28 -14.44
CA TYR A 143 -12.19 9.63 -13.12
C TYR A 143 -13.70 9.48 -13.02
N CYS A 144 -14.45 10.21 -13.85
CA CYS A 144 -15.91 10.26 -13.78
C CYS A 144 -16.52 8.86 -13.94
N THR A 145 -16.01 8.07 -14.89
CA THR A 145 -16.48 6.70 -15.13
C THR A 145 -16.23 5.80 -13.92
N THR A 146 -15.06 5.92 -13.28
CA THR A 146 -14.74 5.12 -12.09
C THR A 146 -15.61 5.51 -10.89
N VAL A 147 -15.84 6.80 -10.66
CA VAL A 147 -16.70 7.27 -9.56
C VAL A 147 -18.13 6.79 -9.75
N ARG A 148 -18.67 6.89 -10.98
CA ARG A 148 -20.00 6.37 -11.30
C ARG A 148 -20.10 4.87 -11.06
N HIS A 149 -19.09 4.11 -11.48
CA HIS A 149 -19.03 2.67 -11.23
C HIS A 149 -19.08 2.31 -9.73
N PHE A 150 -18.30 3.01 -8.90
CA PHE A 150 -18.37 2.78 -7.45
C PHE A 150 -19.74 3.18 -6.86
N LYS A 151 -20.42 4.17 -7.44
CA LYS A 151 -21.79 4.50 -7.04
C LYS A 151 -22.76 3.36 -7.39
N GLU A 152 -22.61 2.74 -8.55
CA GLU A 152 -23.39 1.55 -8.95
C GLU A 152 -23.12 0.37 -8.01
N LEU A 153 -21.88 0.16 -7.56
CA LEU A 153 -21.57 -0.84 -6.53
C LEU A 153 -22.30 -0.56 -5.20
N GLU A 154 -22.49 0.72 -4.84
CA GLU A 154 -23.25 1.11 -3.65
C GLU A 154 -24.76 0.83 -3.84
N GLU A 155 -25.31 1.20 -4.98
CA GLU A 155 -26.72 0.97 -5.34
C GLU A 155 -27.08 -0.52 -5.36
N ASN A 156 -26.14 -1.36 -5.80
CA ASN A 156 -26.28 -2.82 -5.79
C ASN A 156 -26.01 -3.47 -4.42
N GLY A 157 -25.70 -2.67 -3.39
CA GLY A 157 -25.47 -3.16 -2.02
C GLY A 157 -24.17 -3.94 -1.82
N LEU A 158 -23.21 -3.82 -2.76
CA LEU A 158 -21.87 -4.39 -2.64
C LEU A 158 -20.97 -3.55 -1.72
N ILE A 159 -21.21 -2.23 -1.68
CA ILE A 159 -20.60 -1.32 -0.72
C ILE A 159 -21.66 -0.43 -0.08
N GLN A 160 -21.31 0.26 1.00
CA GLN A 160 -22.22 1.14 1.73
C GLN A 160 -21.51 2.41 2.18
N SER A 161 -22.24 3.52 2.25
CA SER A 161 -21.75 4.81 2.76
C SER A 161 -20.53 5.31 1.99
N LEU A 162 -20.58 5.22 0.66
CA LEU A 162 -19.53 5.64 -0.24
C LEU A 162 -19.26 7.14 -0.06
N LYS A 163 -17.99 7.48 0.20
CA LYS A 163 -17.47 8.84 0.10
C LYS A 163 -16.29 8.85 -0.84
N VAL A 164 -16.21 9.90 -1.63
CA VAL A 164 -15.16 10.11 -2.63
C VAL A 164 -14.44 11.41 -2.29
N SER A 165 -13.12 11.40 -2.38
CA SER A 165 -12.29 12.59 -2.19
C SER A 165 -11.23 12.66 -3.28
N ILE A 166 -11.01 13.88 -3.78
CA ILE A 166 -10.00 14.18 -4.79
C ILE A 166 -8.88 14.94 -4.10
N PRO A 167 -7.66 14.39 -4.04
CA PRO A 167 -6.53 15.14 -3.53
C PRO A 167 -6.15 16.24 -4.54
N ASN A 168 -6.55 17.48 -4.27
CA ASN A 168 -6.30 18.63 -5.15
C ASN A 168 -4.85 19.15 -5.09
N ARG A 169 -4.07 18.75 -4.08
CA ARG A 169 -2.64 19.07 -3.95
C ARG A 169 -1.90 17.91 -3.30
N HIS A 170 -0.73 17.59 -3.84
CA HIS A 170 0.26 16.77 -3.15
C HIS A 170 1.18 17.73 -2.39
N CYS A 171 1.09 17.76 -1.06
CA CYS A 171 2.21 18.29 -0.30
C CYS A 171 3.32 17.25 -0.38
N THR A 172 4.39 17.59 -1.09
CA THR A 172 5.70 16.94 -0.97
C THR A 172 6.35 17.53 0.29
N PRO A 173 6.44 16.79 1.42
CA PRO A 173 7.11 17.31 2.63
C PRO A 173 8.63 17.48 2.47
N PHE A 174 9.14 17.40 1.24
CA PHE A 174 10.56 17.47 0.88
C PHE A 174 10.88 18.56 -0.13
N GLU A 175 9.90 19.35 -0.57
CA GLU A 175 10.20 20.67 -1.12
C GLU A 175 10.70 21.52 0.05
N ARG A 176 12.03 21.56 0.21
CA ARG A 176 12.68 22.51 1.10
C ARG A 176 12.13 23.88 0.75
N ASP A 177 11.68 24.62 1.75
CA ASP A 177 11.49 26.06 1.66
C ASP A 177 12.80 26.67 1.12
N VAL A 178 12.86 26.91 -0.19
CA VAL A 178 13.89 27.74 -0.82
C VAL A 178 13.35 29.15 -0.72
N TYR A 179 13.63 29.79 0.41
CA TYR A 179 13.67 31.25 0.52
C TYR A 179 15.05 31.75 0.09
#